data_AF-T0YZF3-F1
#
_entry.id   AF-T0YZF3-F1
#
_cell.length_a   1.000
_cell.length_b   1.000
_cell.length_c   1.000
_cell.angle_alpha   90.00
_cell.angle_beta   90.00
_cell.angle_gamma   90.00
#
_symmetry.space_group_name_H-M   'P 1'
#
loop_
_entity.id
_entity.type
_entity.pdbx_description
1 polymer ?
#
loop_
_entity_poly.entity_id
_entity_poly.type
_entity_poly.pdbx_seq_one_letter_code
_entity_poly.pdbx_strand_id
1 'polypeptide(L)' 'MQPVCLEAGDAVELGEMLGFFGQWLASDRAVLRASLRRFVGTEGYDAEMLRADVLRFEFLLGTSDGESLFGDDGP' A
#
# COMPACT_ATOMS: atom_id res chain seq x y z
N MET A 1 -6.15 23.52 6.75
CA MET A 1 -6.02 22.84 5.44
C MET A 1 -7.40 22.77 4.81
N GLN A 2 -7.51 22.98 3.50
CA GLN A 2 -8.73 22.66 2.76
C GLN A 2 -8.74 21.16 2.42
N PRO A 3 -9.90 20.49 2.44
CA PRO A 3 -10.00 19.09 2.06
C PRO A 3 -9.64 18.92 0.58
N VAL A 4 -8.90 17.85 0.27
CA VAL A 4 -8.65 17.41 -1.11
C VAL A 4 -9.88 16.65 -1.57
N CYS A 5 -10.49 17.07 -2.68
CA CYS A 5 -11.49 16.28 -3.39
C CYS A 5 -10.79 15.46 -4.47
N LEU A 6 -11.03 14.15 -4.48
CA LEU A 6 -10.64 13.27 -5.57
C LEU A 6 -11.87 13.00 -6.44
N GLU A 7 -11.72 13.13 -7.76
CA GLU A 7 -12.75 12.66 -8.68
C GLU A 7 -12.72 11.12 -8.78
N ALA A 8 -13.80 10.52 -9.27
CA ALA A 8 -13.91 9.06 -9.36
C ALA A 8 -12.82 8.44 -10.26
N GLY A 9 -12.46 9.11 -11.36
CA GLY A 9 -11.37 8.66 -12.23
C GLY A 9 -10.02 8.69 -11.52
N ASP A 10 -9.71 9.81 -10.86
CA ASP A 10 -8.47 9.95 -10.09
C ASP A 10 -8.36 8.91 -8.97
N ALA A 11 -9.48 8.56 -8.34
CA ALA A 11 -9.51 7.53 -7.29
C ALA A 11 -9.18 6.15 -7.83
N VAL A 12 -9.66 5.81 -9.03
CA VAL A 12 -9.33 4.55 -9.70
C VAL A 12 -7.85 4.52 -10.04
N GLU A 13 -7.32 5.56 -10.71
CA GLU A 13 -5.90 5.60 -11.10
C GLU A 13 -4.96 5.55 -9.88
N LEU A 14 -5.31 6.28 -8.81
CA LEU A 14 -4.54 6.24 -7.57
C LEU A 14 -4.57 4.83 -6.94
N GLY A 15 -5.73 4.19 -6.92
CA GLY A 15 -5.86 2.82 -6.43
C GLY A 15 -5.04 1.81 -7.22
N GLU A 16 -5.06 1.89 -8.55
CA GLU A 16 -4.23 1.04 -9.43
C GLU A 16 -2.73 1.24 -9.18
N MET A 17 -2.30 2.50 -9.02
CA MET A 17 -0.90 2.82 -8.71
C MET A 17 -0.50 2.27 -7.33
N LEU A 18 -1.38 2.36 -6.33
CA LEU A 18 -1.16 1.79 -5.01
C LEU A 18 -1.05 0.26 -5.07
N GLY A 19 -1.96 -0.41 -5.78
CA GLY A 19 -1.90 -1.86 -5.98
C GLY A 19 -0.59 -2.30 -6.64
N PHE A 20 -0.14 -1.57 -7.67
CA PHE A 20 1.17 -1.79 -8.30
C PHE A 20 2.33 -1.67 -7.30
N PHE A 21 2.33 -0.65 -6.44
CA PHE A 21 3.34 -0.52 -5.38
C PHE A 21 3.25 -1.63 -4.33
N GLY A 22 2.05 -2.08 -3.97
CA GLY A 22 1.85 -3.21 -3.04
C GLY A 22 2.45 -4.51 -3.58
N GLN A 23 2.30 -4.78 -4.87
CA GLN A 23 2.92 -5.92 -5.56
C GLN A 23 4.43 -5.77 -5.65
N TRP A 24 4.93 -4.58 -6.00
CA TRP A 24 6.36 -4.31 -6.06
C TRP A 24 7.03 -4.50 -4.69
N LEU A 25 6.43 -4.00 -3.62
CA LEU A 25 6.91 -4.19 -2.24
C LEU A 25 6.94 -5.67 -1.82
N ALA A 26 6.04 -6.49 -2.37
CA ALA A 26 6.04 -7.94 -2.11
C ALA A 26 7.11 -8.71 -2.90
N SER A 27 7.61 -8.17 -4.02
CA SER A 27 8.45 -8.88 -4.99
C SER A 27 9.90 -9.08 -4.55
N ASP A 28 10.52 -8.11 -3.88
CA ASP A 28 11.91 -8.18 -3.42
C ASP A 28 12.08 -7.66 -1.98
N ARG A 29 11.47 -8.40 -1.05
CA ARG A 29 11.33 -7.98 0.36
C ARG A 29 12.66 -7.65 1.03
N ALA A 30 13.72 -8.41 0.76
CA ALA A 30 15.01 -8.22 1.43
C ALA A 30 15.70 -6.94 0.95
N VAL A 31 15.76 -6.71 -0.37
CA VAL A 31 16.39 -5.51 -0.94
C VAL A 31 15.60 -4.26 -0.59
N LEU A 32 14.27 -4.31 -0.73
CA LEU A 32 13.40 -3.16 -0.44
C LEU A 32 13.38 -2.81 1.05
N ARG A 33 13.35 -3.79 1.95
CA ARG A 33 13.45 -3.54 3.40
C ARG A 33 14.76 -2.89 3.79
N ALA A 34 15.88 -3.37 3.25
CA ALA A 34 17.19 -2.78 3.53
C ALA A 34 17.30 -1.33 3.02
N SER A 35 16.81 -1.09 1.79
CA SER A 35 16.76 0.24 1.17
C SER A 35 15.89 1.21 1.98
N LEU A 36 14.66 0.81 2.33
CA LEU A 36 13.74 1.64 3.09
C LEU A 36 14.28 1.93 4.50
N ARG A 37 14.84 0.94 5.19
CA ARG A 37 15.46 1.15 6.51
C ARG A 37 16.59 2.18 6.46
N ARG A 38 17.40 2.14 5.40
CA ARG A 38 18.46 3.15 5.18
C ARG A 38 17.87 4.54 4.95
N PHE A 39 16.75 4.64 4.25
CA PHE A 39 16.07 5.91 3.98
C PHE A 39 15.40 6.50 5.23
N VAL A 40 14.64 5.68 5.97
CA VAL A 40 13.89 6.10 7.18
C VAL A 40 14.83 6.43 8.34
N GLY A 41 15.95 5.70 8.47
CA GLY A 41 16.95 5.94 9.52
C GLY A 41 16.50 5.54 10.92
N THR A 42 15.34 4.88 11.07
CA THR A 42 14.81 4.37 12.34
C THR A 42 14.26 2.95 12.16
N GLU A 43 14.11 2.20 13.26
CA GLU A 43 13.58 0.84 13.23
C GLU A 43 12.04 0.77 13.30
N GLY A 44 11.34 1.91 13.41
CA GLY A 44 9.91 1.97 13.68
C GLY A 44 8.99 1.82 12.48
N TYR A 45 9.51 1.95 11.25
CA TYR A 45 8.75 1.81 10.01
C TYR A 45 9.50 0.95 9.01
N ASP A 46 8.93 -0.20 8.66
CA ASP A 46 9.52 -1.13 7.71
C ASP A 46 8.67 -1.36 6.46
N ALA A 47 9.21 -2.14 5.52
CA ALA A 47 8.57 -2.34 4.22
C ALA A 47 7.23 -3.08 4.32
N GLU A 48 7.02 -3.88 5.36
CA GLU A 48 5.74 -4.56 5.58
C GLU A 48 4.69 -3.58 6.09
N MET A 49 5.06 -2.65 6.98
CA MET A 49 4.19 -1.56 7.41
C MET A 49 3.79 -0.66 6.23
N LEU A 50 4.74 -0.28 5.38
CA LEU A 50 4.46 0.49 4.17
C LEU A 50 3.53 -0.26 3.22
N ARG A 51 3.76 -1.56 3.03
CA ARG A 51 2.87 -2.38 2.19
C ARG A 51 1.46 -2.46 2.77
N ALA A 52 1.32 -2.59 4.09
CA ALA A 52 0.01 -2.60 4.74
C ALA A 52 -0.74 -1.27 4.56
N ASP A 53 -0.05 -0.13 4.69
CA ASP A 53 -0.63 1.19 4.45
C ASP A 53 -1.11 1.35 2.99
N VAL A 54 -0.29 0.89 2.04
CA VAL A 54 -0.61 0.92 0.61
C VAL A 54 -1.88 0.11 0.31
N LEU A 55 -1.95 -1.14 0.78
CA LEU A 55 -3.12 -2.01 0.60
C LEU A 55 -4.38 -1.43 1.28
N ARG A 56 -4.20 -0.77 2.43
CA ARG A 56 -5.31 -0.12 3.13
C ARG A 56 -5.87 1.04 2.31
N PHE A 57 -5.02 1.88 1.71
CA PHE A 57 -5.49 2.99 0.88
C PHE A 57 -6.14 2.53 -0.42
N GLU A 58 -5.60 1.50 -1.06
CA GLU A 58 -6.22 0.84 -2.21
C GLU A 58 -7.64 0.35 -1.88
N PHE A 59 -7.81 -0.33 -0.74
CA PHE A 59 -9.13 -0.75 -0.24
C PHE A 59 -10.06 0.44 0.04
N LEU A 60 -9.58 1.49 0.71
CA LEU A 60 -10.39 2.66 1.03
C LEU A 60 -10.84 3.45 -0.20
N LEU A 61 -10.10 3.36 -1.31
CA LEU A 61 -10.49 3.93 -2.61
C LEU A 61 -11.48 3.04 -3.38
N GLY A 62 -11.73 1.82 -2.90
CA GLY A 62 -12.67 0.87 -3.50
C GLY A 62 -12.12 0.15 -4.74
N THR A 63 -10.81 0.18 -4.96
CA THR A 63 -10.16 -0.50 -6.11
C THR A 63 -9.71 -1.93 -5.79
N SER A 64 -9.84 -2.36 -4.53
CA SER A 64 -9.59 -3.73 -4.08
C SER A 64 -10.66 -4.15 -3.08
N ASP A 65 -11.08 -5.41 -3.15
CA ASP A 65 -12.01 -6.02 -2.19
C ASP A 65 -11.36 -6.34 -0.84
N GLY A 66 -10.06 -6.07 -0.69
CA GLY A 66 -9.33 -6.23 0.57
C GLY A 66 -8.83 -7.64 0.85
N GLU A 67 -8.93 -8.58 -0.10
CA GLU A 67 -8.41 -9.96 0.04
C GLU A 67 -6.94 -10.00 0.48
N SER A 68 -6.11 -9.09 -0.07
CA SER A 68 -4.69 -8.98 0.29
C SER A 68 -4.43 -8.34 1.66
N LEU A 69 -5.43 -7.67 2.25
CA LEU A 69 -5.35 -6.96 3.53
C LEU A 69 -5.89 -7.83 4.68
N PHE A 70 -7.03 -8.48 4.47
CA PHE A 70 -7.71 -9.29 5.48
C PHE A 70 -7.32 -10.76 5.43
N GLY A 71 -6.72 -11.23 4.33
CA GLY A 71 -6.48 -12.64 4.09
C GLY A 71 -7.77 -13.36 3.68
N ASP A 72 -7.62 -14.54 3.08
CA ASP A 72 -8.73 -15.44 2.85
C ASP A 72 -9.18 -15.97 4.22
N ASP A 73 -10.14 -15.30 4.87
CA ASP A 73 -10.94 -15.88 5.95
C ASP A 73 -11.81 -16.98 5.30
N GLY A 74 -11.16 -18.07 4.88
CA GLY A 74 -11.82 -19.28 4.43
C GLY A 74 -12.69 -19.82 5.57
N PRO A 75 -13.84 -20.45 5.26
CA PRO A 75 -14.79 -20.95 6.24
C PRO A 75 -14.21 -21.98 7.22
#